data_AF-A0AAW1R7B1-F1
#
_entry.id   AF-A0AAW1R7B1-F1
#
_cell.length_a   1.000
_cell.length_b   1.000
_cell.length_c   1.000
_cell.angle_alpha   90.00
_cell.angle_beta   90.00
_cell.angle_gamma   90.00
#
_symmetry.space_group_name_H-M   'P 1'
#
loop_
_entity.id
_entity.type
_entity.pdbx_description
1 polymer ?
#
loop_
_entity_poly.entity_id
_entity_poly.type
_entity_poly.pdbx_seq_one_letter_code
_entity_poly.pdbx_strand_id
1 'polypeptide(L)'
;MDMPKALRKGLCLAVRALRPPHAGASVLWLTRAVQAGEEVTRDHLPGNKSLQRAEALLELLGPRGTAGPRHRSFKRQGGFRSSGFAMADNREKADIIFTHLPVTDFYGLQSHQLVNQFPYGGCIIRKDLLPQTLRRLQSTLNLAETPADGGPASWHPAWFPPTYDLATEVHHFLADFNQRASDNWWVVKLAQGSRSSDVCLTNSPTTAVRYRGAPGGDWVVQKYVHQPVLYQGRKFDLRVNLLVRSFHPLEAFLYTNWYGRMAVEQYSHGRATETDYEKHFTVVSYGEDPAKRAQQLMVRKAEMLQDMQEQGLNVDDLDAQLCNMEHAAALSGRPRDR
;
A
#
# COMPACT_ATOMS: atom_id res chain seq x y z
N MET A 1 29.39 9.07 7.09
CA MET A 1 29.40 9.01 5.61
C MET A 1 28.09 9.57 5.12
N ASP A 2 28.12 10.72 4.47
CA ASP A 2 26.93 11.36 3.91
C ASP A 2 26.28 10.49 2.84
N MET A 3 24.96 10.30 2.94
CA MET A 3 24.16 9.66 1.87
C MET A 3 24.29 10.46 0.56
N PRO A 4 24.68 9.83 -0.57
CA PRO A 4 24.77 10.50 -1.86
C PRO A 4 23.51 11.29 -2.21
N LYS A 5 23.66 12.50 -2.76
CA LYS A 5 22.55 13.40 -3.14
C LYS A 5 21.50 12.74 -4.06
N ALA A 6 21.88 11.69 -4.81
CA ALA A 6 20.98 10.90 -5.66
C ALA A 6 19.93 10.11 -4.86
N LEU A 7 20.28 9.60 -3.66
CA LEU A 7 19.36 8.85 -2.80
C LEU A 7 18.29 9.73 -2.14
N ARG A 8 18.48 11.05 -2.12
CA ARG A 8 17.56 12.01 -1.50
C ARG A 8 16.31 12.31 -2.35
N LYS A 9 16.28 11.86 -3.62
CA LYS A 9 15.25 12.21 -4.62
C LYS A 9 14.46 11.02 -5.18
N GLY A 10 14.58 9.83 -4.60
CA GLY A 10 13.85 8.64 -5.06
C GLY A 10 12.33 8.86 -5.05
N LEU A 11 11.62 8.38 -6.06
CA LEU A 11 10.15 8.49 -6.11
C LEU A 11 9.57 7.12 -5.75
N CYS A 12 9.14 6.89 -4.51
CA CYS A 12 8.41 5.67 -4.19
C CYS A 12 6.92 5.88 -4.32
N LEU A 13 6.34 5.19 -5.29
CA LEU A 13 4.91 4.92 -5.28
C LEU A 13 4.62 3.80 -4.28
N ALA A 14 3.66 4.01 -3.39
CA ALA A 14 3.18 2.96 -2.50
C ALA A 14 2.58 1.80 -3.32
N VAL A 15 3.32 0.69 -3.28
CA VAL A 15 2.88 -0.71 -3.19
C VAL A 15 1.63 -1.11 -3.97
N ARG A 16 1.69 -0.90 -5.27
CA ARG A 16 1.34 -1.97 -6.21
C ARG A 16 2.55 -2.15 -7.10
N ALA A 17 3.04 -3.38 -7.27
CA ALA A 17 4.03 -3.68 -8.29
C ALA A 17 3.39 -3.31 -9.65
N LEU A 18 3.66 -2.09 -10.10
CA LEU A 18 3.19 -1.59 -11.38
C LEU A 18 4.01 -2.32 -12.44
N ARG A 19 3.37 -3.30 -13.09
CA ARG A 19 3.96 -3.89 -14.28
C ARG A 19 4.08 -2.79 -15.33
N PRO A 20 5.22 -2.71 -16.04
CA PRO A 20 5.34 -1.90 -17.23
C PRO A 20 4.12 -2.06 -18.16
N PRO A 21 3.60 -0.98 -18.77
CA PRO A 21 2.41 -1.05 -19.62
C PRO A 21 2.59 -1.93 -20.86
N HIS A 22 3.84 -2.23 -21.24
CA HIS A 22 4.18 -3.17 -22.30
C HIS A 22 4.24 -4.58 -21.73
N ALA A 23 3.29 -5.42 -22.15
CA ALA A 23 3.26 -6.84 -21.83
C ALA A 23 4.58 -7.51 -22.23
N GLY A 24 5.45 -7.76 -21.26
CA GLY A 24 6.74 -8.45 -21.44
C GLY A 24 7.98 -7.67 -20.99
N ALA A 25 7.90 -6.34 -20.85
CA ALA A 25 9.05 -5.59 -20.34
C ALA A 25 9.12 -5.65 -18.80
N SER A 26 10.27 -6.06 -18.26
CA SER A 26 10.48 -6.07 -16.80
C SER A 26 10.88 -4.71 -16.25
N VAL A 27 11.47 -3.86 -17.10
CA VAL A 27 12.01 -2.55 -16.78
C VAL A 27 11.66 -1.58 -17.92
N LEU A 28 11.35 -0.33 -17.58
CA LEU A 28 11.24 0.77 -18.52
C LEU A 28 12.32 1.81 -18.23
N TRP A 29 12.96 2.26 -19.30
CA TRP A 29 13.94 3.33 -19.27
C TRP A 29 13.32 4.53 -19.96
N LEU A 30 13.18 5.63 -19.25
CA LEU A 30 12.57 6.86 -19.76
C LEU A 30 13.57 7.99 -19.73
N THR A 31 13.60 8.80 -20.77
CA THR A 31 14.41 10.02 -20.88
C THR A 31 13.53 11.17 -21.36
N ARG A 32 13.91 12.42 -21.09
CA ARG A 32 13.17 13.57 -21.61
C ARG A 32 13.15 13.55 -23.14
N ALA A 33 11.95 13.71 -23.70
CA ALA A 33 11.80 13.90 -25.13
C ALA A 33 12.35 15.29 -25.48
N VAL A 34 13.54 15.33 -26.07
CA VAL A 34 14.02 16.51 -26.77
C VAL A 34 13.17 16.63 -28.03
N GLN A 35 12.34 17.67 -28.15
CA GLN A 35 11.81 18.04 -29.46
C GLN A 35 13.03 18.31 -30.34
N ALA A 36 13.18 17.53 -31.41
CA ALA A 36 14.31 17.65 -32.31
C ALA A 36 14.43 19.11 -32.81
N GLY A 37 15.43 19.83 -32.31
CA GLY A 37 15.91 21.06 -32.94
C GLY A 37 15.99 22.36 -32.11
N GLU A 38 15.52 22.44 -30.87
CA GLU A 38 15.60 23.72 -30.12
C GLU A 38 16.44 23.63 -28.84
N GLU A 39 17.46 24.49 -28.77
CA GLU A 39 18.22 24.82 -27.57
C GLU A 39 17.31 25.56 -26.58
N VAL A 40 16.96 24.91 -25.47
CA VAL A 40 16.15 25.57 -24.44
C VAL A 40 17.06 26.32 -23.47
N THR A 41 17.10 27.64 -23.61
CA THR A 41 17.60 28.56 -22.57
C THR A 41 16.72 28.49 -21.32
N ARG A 42 17.35 28.58 -20.15
CA ARG A 42 16.83 28.15 -18.83
C ARG A 42 15.61 28.90 -18.27
N ASP A 43 15.06 29.91 -18.96
CA ASP A 43 14.30 30.98 -18.29
C ASP A 43 12.80 31.08 -18.59
N HIS A 44 12.19 30.13 -19.31
CA HIS A 44 10.75 30.22 -19.63
C HIS A 44 9.94 29.12 -18.96
N LEU A 45 9.56 29.28 -17.68
CA LEU A 45 8.70 28.31 -16.99
C LEU A 45 7.69 28.96 -16.02
N PRO A 46 6.36 28.80 -16.23
CA PRO A 46 5.36 29.06 -15.21
C PRO A 46 5.10 27.81 -14.33
N GLY A 47 4.93 28.03 -13.03
CA GLY A 47 4.05 27.26 -12.10
C GLY A 47 4.31 25.77 -11.83
N ASN A 48 4.86 25.47 -10.64
CA ASN A 48 4.84 24.23 -9.86
C ASN A 48 4.65 22.85 -10.58
N LYS A 49 5.65 22.47 -11.39
CA LYS A 49 5.74 21.20 -12.15
C LYS A 49 5.70 19.89 -11.36
N SER A 50 5.75 19.94 -10.03
CA SER A 50 5.85 18.73 -9.19
C SER A 50 4.50 18.02 -9.05
N LEU A 51 3.42 18.80 -8.93
CA LEU A 51 2.05 18.30 -8.81
C LEU A 51 1.58 17.64 -10.11
N GLN A 52 1.76 18.32 -11.25
CA GLN A 52 1.34 17.82 -12.56
C GLN A 52 2.00 16.48 -12.93
N ARG A 53 3.26 16.26 -12.50
CA ARG A 53 3.98 14.99 -12.69
C ARG A 53 3.45 13.87 -11.81
N ALA A 54 3.02 14.19 -10.59
CA ALA A 54 2.39 13.24 -9.68
C ALA A 54 0.97 12.89 -10.14
N GLU A 55 0.18 13.88 -10.54
CA GLU A 55 -1.19 13.74 -11.04
C GLU A 55 -1.25 12.89 -12.31
N ALA A 56 -0.43 13.20 -13.31
CA ALA A 56 -0.38 12.42 -14.56
C ALA A 56 0.04 10.95 -14.32
N LEU A 57 0.92 10.71 -13.33
CA LEU A 57 1.33 9.36 -12.96
C LEU A 57 0.23 8.64 -12.18
N LEU A 58 -0.52 9.32 -11.31
CA LEU A 58 -1.62 8.77 -10.52
C LEU A 58 -2.87 8.47 -11.39
N GLU A 59 -3.19 9.33 -12.36
CA GLU A 59 -4.25 9.11 -13.36
C GLU A 59 -3.95 7.92 -14.29
N LEU A 60 -2.67 7.64 -14.55
CA LEU A 60 -2.24 6.48 -15.32
C LEU A 60 -2.58 5.16 -14.59
N LEU A 61 -2.68 5.20 -13.26
CA LEU A 61 -2.72 4.05 -12.35
C LEU A 61 -4.09 3.78 -11.72
N GLY A 62 -5.06 4.68 -11.89
CA GLY A 62 -6.46 4.46 -11.54
C GLY A 62 -7.08 3.26 -12.27
N PRO A 63 -8.23 2.72 -11.80
CA PRO A 63 -8.87 1.56 -12.41
C PRO A 63 -9.12 1.78 -13.91
N ARG A 64 -8.75 0.80 -14.74
CA ARG A 64 -9.20 0.75 -16.14
C ARG A 64 -10.70 0.52 -16.09
N GLY A 65 -11.49 1.52 -16.48
CA GLY A 65 -12.94 1.38 -16.56
C GLY A 65 -13.30 0.16 -17.39
N THR A 66 -13.88 -0.86 -16.75
CA THR A 66 -14.59 -1.91 -17.45
C THR A 66 -15.97 -1.37 -17.78
N ALA A 67 -16.29 -1.34 -19.06
CA ALA A 67 -17.56 -0.86 -19.58
C ALA A 67 -18.73 -1.66 -18.97
N GLY A 68 -19.49 -1.01 -18.09
CA GLY A 68 -20.89 -1.32 -17.80
C GLY A 68 -21.78 -0.27 -18.46
N PRO A 69 -23.04 -0.60 -18.81
CA PRO A 69 -23.84 0.19 -19.72
C PRO A 69 -24.32 1.46 -19.02
N ARG A 70 -24.13 2.60 -19.68
CA ARG A 70 -24.38 3.98 -19.23
C ARG A 70 -23.23 4.55 -18.39
N HIS A 71 -22.21 5.09 -19.06
CA HIS A 71 -21.67 6.43 -18.80
C HIS A 71 -20.60 6.76 -19.84
N ARG A 72 -20.53 8.05 -20.21
CA ARG A 72 -19.74 8.61 -21.33
C ARG A 72 -18.30 8.10 -21.36
N SER A 73 -17.86 7.66 -22.54
CA SER A 73 -16.49 7.23 -22.79
C SER A 73 -15.50 8.38 -22.57
N PHE A 74 -14.72 8.31 -21.50
CA PHE A 74 -13.47 9.06 -21.44
C PHE A 74 -12.47 8.41 -22.40
N LYS A 75 -12.30 9.00 -23.58
CA LYS A 75 -11.14 8.70 -24.43
C LYS A 75 -9.88 9.15 -23.67
N ARG A 76 -9.07 8.21 -23.17
CA ARG A 76 -7.69 8.48 -22.73
C ARG A 76 -6.91 9.06 -23.91
N GLN A 77 -6.67 10.36 -23.94
CA GLN A 77 -5.63 10.94 -24.77
C GLN A 77 -4.38 11.11 -23.91
N GLY A 78 -3.34 10.30 -24.17
CA GLY A 78 -1.99 10.52 -23.67
C GLY A 78 -1.41 9.42 -22.78
N GLY A 79 -0.54 8.57 -23.34
CA GLY A 79 0.40 7.75 -22.54
C GLY A 79 1.63 8.55 -22.12
N PHE A 80 2.70 7.89 -21.63
CA PHE A 80 3.99 8.52 -21.23
C PHE A 80 4.57 9.53 -22.25
N ARG A 81 4.23 9.38 -23.53
CA ARG A 81 4.64 10.32 -24.60
C ARG A 81 4.00 11.71 -24.48
N SER A 82 2.81 11.80 -23.91
CA SER A 82 2.11 13.08 -23.69
C SER A 82 2.69 13.92 -22.55
N SER A 83 3.52 13.32 -21.70
CA SER A 83 4.17 13.97 -20.55
C SER A 83 5.60 14.44 -20.86
N GLY A 84 6.02 14.42 -22.13
CA GLY A 84 7.35 14.89 -22.55
C GLY A 84 8.48 13.90 -22.26
N PHE A 85 8.17 12.59 -22.13
CA PHE A 85 9.16 11.53 -21.97
C PHE A 85 9.14 10.56 -23.16
N ALA A 86 10.33 10.11 -23.55
CA ALA A 86 10.56 9.07 -24.55
C ALA A 86 11.21 7.84 -23.89
N MET A 87 11.16 6.69 -24.57
CA MET A 87 11.91 5.51 -24.15
C MET A 87 13.40 5.75 -24.40
N ALA A 88 14.25 5.39 -23.43
CA ALA A 88 15.70 5.42 -23.60
C ALA A 88 16.22 4.05 -24.07
N ASP A 89 17.32 4.08 -24.84
CA ASP A 89 17.92 2.85 -25.41
C ASP A 89 18.57 1.95 -24.37
N ASN A 90 19.09 2.56 -23.29
CA ASN A 90 19.84 1.87 -22.24
C ASN A 90 19.64 2.54 -20.87
N ARG A 91 20.05 1.83 -19.81
CA ARG A 91 19.98 2.32 -18.42
C ARG A 91 20.72 3.65 -18.24
N GLU A 92 21.87 3.83 -18.89
CA GLU A 92 22.77 4.99 -18.67
C GLU A 92 22.17 6.30 -19.20
N LYS A 93 21.41 6.23 -20.30
CA LYS A 93 20.71 7.37 -20.91
C LYS A 93 19.36 7.70 -20.26
N ALA A 94 18.90 6.88 -19.32
CA ALA A 94 17.58 7.04 -18.71
C ALA A 94 17.60 8.11 -17.62
N ASP A 95 16.71 9.10 -17.69
CA ASP A 95 16.41 10.00 -16.57
C ASP A 95 15.59 9.28 -15.48
N ILE A 96 14.70 8.35 -15.87
CA ILE A 96 13.84 7.59 -14.96
C ILE A 96 13.93 6.10 -15.29
N ILE A 97 14.26 5.29 -14.29
CA ILE A 97 14.26 3.84 -14.32
C ILE A 97 13.01 3.36 -13.58
N PHE A 98 12.06 2.80 -14.31
CA PHE A 98 10.82 2.30 -13.73
C PHE A 98 10.78 0.77 -13.82
N THR A 99 10.80 0.11 -12.67
CA THR A 99 10.90 -1.35 -12.59
C THR A 99 10.01 -1.92 -11.50
N HIS A 100 9.51 -3.13 -11.75
CA HIS A 100 8.81 -3.94 -10.76
C HIS A 100 9.74 -4.93 -10.03
N LEU A 101 10.97 -5.10 -10.54
CA LEU A 101 12.00 -5.93 -9.91
C LEU A 101 12.68 -5.15 -8.78
N PRO A 102 13.06 -5.81 -7.66
CA PRO A 102 13.79 -5.15 -6.59
C PRO A 102 15.08 -4.50 -7.09
N VAL A 103 15.26 -3.23 -6.78
CA VAL A 103 16.52 -2.52 -7.05
C VAL A 103 17.49 -2.84 -5.92
N THR A 104 18.63 -3.43 -6.25
CA THR A 104 19.69 -3.79 -5.28
C THR A 104 20.87 -2.84 -5.32
N ASP A 105 21.23 -2.35 -6.50
CA ASP A 105 22.32 -1.42 -6.74
C ASP A 105 21.81 0.02 -6.85
N PHE A 106 21.54 0.64 -5.69
CA PHE A 106 21.21 2.07 -5.63
C PHE A 106 22.44 2.98 -5.78
N TYR A 107 23.64 2.47 -5.49
CA TYR A 107 24.89 3.25 -5.54
C TYR A 107 25.40 3.44 -6.97
N GLY A 108 25.08 2.52 -7.89
CA GLY A 108 25.37 2.66 -9.31
C GLY A 108 24.44 3.60 -10.07
N LEU A 109 23.50 4.29 -9.41
CA LEU A 109 22.67 5.31 -10.05
C LEU A 109 23.45 6.60 -10.28
N GLN A 110 23.35 7.16 -11.48
CA GLN A 110 23.93 8.48 -11.77
C GLN A 110 23.12 9.58 -11.06
N SER A 111 23.76 10.71 -10.78
CA SER A 111 23.19 11.79 -9.96
C SER A 111 21.89 12.41 -10.51
N HIS A 112 21.64 12.28 -11.80
CA HIS A 112 20.45 12.78 -12.49
C HIS A 112 19.32 11.75 -12.57
N GLN A 113 19.60 10.46 -12.29
CA GLN A 113 18.65 9.38 -12.48
C GLN A 113 17.70 9.25 -11.30
N LEU A 114 16.46 8.92 -11.61
CA LEU A 114 15.42 8.59 -10.65
C LEU A 114 15.01 7.14 -10.81
N VAL A 115 14.67 6.50 -9.68
CA VAL A 115 14.11 5.15 -9.65
C VAL A 115 12.83 5.13 -8.84
N ASN A 116 11.92 4.22 -9.17
CA ASN A 116 10.60 4.13 -8.56
C ASN A 116 10.57 3.37 -7.20
N GLN A 117 11.73 3.22 -6.54
CA GLN A 117 11.91 2.47 -5.29
C GLN A 117 12.89 3.20 -4.38
N PHE A 118 12.76 3.02 -3.07
CA PHE A 118 13.76 3.48 -2.10
C PHE A 118 14.62 2.31 -1.58
N PRO A 119 15.90 2.57 -1.24
CA PRO A 119 16.68 1.62 -0.47
C PRO A 119 15.97 1.33 0.85
N TYR A 120 16.02 0.08 1.30
CA TYR A 120 15.38 -0.38 2.54
C TYR A 120 13.86 -0.16 2.62
N GLY A 121 13.17 0.05 1.48
CA GLY A 121 11.70 0.23 1.46
C GLY A 121 10.92 -0.92 2.12
N GLY A 122 11.54 -2.10 2.26
CA GLY A 122 10.98 -3.22 3.01
C GLY A 122 10.55 -2.88 4.45
N CYS A 123 11.16 -1.86 5.07
CA CYS A 123 10.80 -1.41 6.42
C CYS A 123 9.33 -0.97 6.58
N ILE A 124 8.69 -0.51 5.51
CA ILE A 124 7.27 -0.09 5.53
C ILE A 124 6.38 -0.98 4.66
N ILE A 125 6.97 -1.86 3.82
CA ILE A 125 6.24 -2.70 2.86
C ILE A 125 6.09 -4.14 3.36
N ARG A 126 7.08 -4.67 4.11
CA ARG A 126 7.01 -6.03 4.64
C ARG A 126 6.18 -6.08 5.92
N LYS A 127 5.34 -7.11 6.06
CA LYS A 127 4.37 -7.20 7.17
C LYS A 127 5.01 -7.52 8.53
N ASP A 128 6.21 -8.07 8.52
CA ASP A 128 7.04 -8.34 9.71
C ASP A 128 7.84 -7.09 10.16
N LEU A 129 8.28 -6.25 9.21
CA LEU A 129 9.06 -5.05 9.52
C LEU A 129 8.21 -3.81 9.82
N LEU A 130 7.07 -3.63 9.14
CA LEU A 130 6.15 -2.51 9.38
C LEU A 130 5.74 -2.35 10.87
N PRO A 131 5.30 -3.40 11.60
CA PRO A 131 4.98 -3.23 13.02
C PRO A 131 6.20 -2.83 13.86
N GLN A 132 7.42 -3.22 13.46
CA GLN A 132 8.63 -2.84 14.17
C GLN A 132 8.99 -1.37 13.92
N THR A 133 8.84 -0.88 12.69
CA THR A 133 9.12 0.53 12.34
C THR A 133 8.08 1.46 12.95
N LEU A 134 6.80 1.09 12.93
CA LEU A 134 5.73 1.86 13.59
C LEU A 134 5.96 1.99 15.11
N ARG A 135 6.25 0.88 15.81
CA ARG A 135 6.55 0.91 17.25
C ARG A 135 7.78 1.77 17.59
N ARG A 136 8.81 1.75 16.73
CA ARG A 136 10.02 2.60 16.89
C ARG A 136 9.71 4.08 16.70
N LEU A 137 8.84 4.44 15.75
CA LEU A 137 8.44 5.83 15.57
C LEU A 137 7.72 6.33 16.82
N GLN A 138 6.82 5.52 17.35
CA GLN A 138 6.04 5.91 18.51
C GLN A 138 6.91 6.12 19.76
N SER A 139 7.91 5.26 20.01
CA SER A 139 8.87 5.48 21.11
C SER A 139 9.73 6.73 20.92
N THR A 140 9.90 7.20 19.68
CA THR A 140 10.59 8.46 19.38
C THR A 140 9.68 9.68 19.60
N LEU A 141 8.37 9.53 19.37
CA LEU A 141 7.39 10.62 19.43
C LEU A 141 6.63 10.72 20.78
N ASN A 142 6.81 9.77 21.71
CA ASN A 142 6.10 9.70 23.00
C ASN A 142 4.57 9.83 22.89
N LEU A 143 3.98 9.30 21.80
CA LEU A 143 2.54 9.35 21.59
C LEU A 143 1.85 8.36 22.52
N ALA A 144 1.20 8.84 23.57
CA ALA A 144 0.40 8.01 24.48
C ALA A 144 -1.02 7.86 23.91
N GLU A 145 -1.32 6.71 23.30
CA GLU A 145 -2.66 6.37 22.85
C GLU A 145 -3.09 5.02 23.42
N THR A 146 -4.26 4.92 24.05
CA THR A 146 -4.81 3.63 24.45
C THR A 146 -5.43 2.90 23.24
N PRO A 147 -5.16 1.60 23.01
CA PRO A 147 -5.76 0.84 21.92
C PRO A 147 -7.28 0.80 22.00
N ALA A 148 -7.97 1.01 20.88
CA ALA A 148 -9.43 0.98 20.80
C ALA A 148 -10.05 -0.43 20.89
N ASP A 149 -9.26 -1.48 20.67
CA ASP A 149 -9.70 -2.87 20.55
C ASP A 149 -9.32 -3.76 21.76
N GLY A 150 -8.94 -3.13 22.89
CA GLY A 150 -8.45 -3.85 24.07
C GLY A 150 -7.12 -4.56 23.82
N GLY A 151 -6.32 -4.10 22.85
CA GLY A 151 -4.93 -4.51 22.72
C GLY A 151 -4.11 -4.18 23.99
N PRO A 152 -2.90 -4.78 24.12
CA PRO A 152 -2.03 -4.48 25.24
C PRO A 152 -1.87 -2.97 25.36
N ALA A 153 -1.96 -2.40 26.58
CA ALA A 153 -1.84 -0.95 26.78
C ALA A 153 -0.54 -0.34 26.21
N SER A 154 0.46 -1.19 25.95
CA SER A 154 1.73 -0.87 25.31
C SER A 154 1.74 -0.96 23.78
N TRP A 155 0.63 -1.36 23.14
CA TRP A 155 0.57 -1.53 21.69
C TRP A 155 0.21 -0.24 21.01
N HIS A 156 1.06 0.24 20.11
CA HIS A 156 0.69 1.35 19.25
C HIS A 156 1.43 1.37 17.91
N PRO A 157 0.96 2.18 16.94
CA PRO A 157 -0.19 3.10 17.03
C PRO A 157 -1.53 2.38 17.18
N ALA A 158 -2.52 3.01 17.84
CA ALA A 158 -3.79 2.37 18.17
C ALA A 158 -4.60 1.94 16.93
N TRP A 159 -4.41 2.63 15.80
CA TRP A 159 -5.04 2.31 14.52
C TRP A 159 -4.43 1.11 13.79
N PHE A 160 -3.25 0.62 14.21
CA PHE A 160 -2.60 -0.54 13.59
C PHE A 160 -2.83 -1.80 14.45
N PRO A 161 -3.47 -2.86 13.93
CA PRO A 161 -3.76 -4.04 14.73
C PRO A 161 -2.50 -4.74 15.27
N PRO A 162 -2.52 -5.27 16.51
CA PRO A 162 -1.47 -6.09 17.09
C PRO A 162 -0.93 -7.13 16.12
N THR A 163 0.37 -7.08 15.83
CA THR A 163 1.03 -7.90 14.81
C THR A 163 2.39 -8.37 15.30
N TYR A 164 2.61 -9.67 15.28
CA TYR A 164 3.83 -10.28 15.78
C TYR A 164 4.49 -11.10 14.68
N ASP A 165 5.80 -10.97 14.55
CA ASP A 165 6.61 -11.91 13.78
C ASP A 165 6.65 -13.26 14.53
N LEU A 166 6.17 -14.34 13.91
CA LEU A 166 6.13 -15.65 14.55
C LEU A 166 7.52 -16.25 14.79
N ALA A 167 8.55 -15.82 14.05
CA ALA A 167 9.92 -16.29 14.27
C ALA A 167 10.51 -15.71 15.57
N THR A 168 10.31 -14.41 15.78
CA THR A 168 11.02 -13.62 16.82
C THR A 168 10.13 -13.19 17.99
N GLU A 169 8.81 -13.06 17.80
CA GLU A 169 7.86 -12.47 18.77
C GLU A 169 6.75 -13.44 19.21
N VAL A 170 6.90 -14.75 18.98
CA VAL A 170 5.88 -15.76 19.33
C VAL A 170 5.46 -15.70 20.81
N HIS A 171 6.38 -15.43 21.73
CA HIS A 171 6.07 -15.32 23.15
C HIS A 171 5.21 -14.09 23.47
N HIS A 172 5.42 -12.97 22.78
CA HIS A 172 4.58 -11.78 22.90
C HIS A 172 3.17 -12.05 22.36
N PHE A 173 3.07 -12.73 21.22
CA PHE A 173 1.79 -13.20 20.68
C PHE A 173 1.04 -14.08 21.69
N LEU A 174 1.69 -15.10 22.27
CA LEU A 174 1.04 -15.99 23.23
C LEU A 174 0.60 -15.26 24.50
N ALA A 175 1.40 -14.33 24.99
CA ALA A 175 1.04 -13.50 26.13
C ALA A 175 -0.21 -12.64 25.85
N ASP A 176 -0.24 -11.96 24.70
CA ASP A 176 -1.39 -11.16 24.25
C ASP A 176 -2.63 -12.05 24.02
N PHE A 177 -2.45 -13.21 23.39
CA PHE A 177 -3.53 -14.17 23.15
C PHE A 177 -4.21 -14.59 24.46
N ASN A 178 -3.41 -14.91 25.49
CA ASN A 178 -3.90 -15.39 26.78
C ASN A 178 -4.57 -14.31 27.65
N GLN A 179 -4.29 -13.03 27.40
CA GLN A 179 -4.88 -11.91 28.14
C GLN A 179 -6.27 -11.52 27.62
N ARG A 180 -6.65 -11.96 26.42
CA ARG A 180 -7.91 -11.60 25.78
C ARG A 180 -9.03 -12.57 26.14
N ALA A 181 -10.24 -12.01 26.26
CA ALA A 181 -11.47 -12.76 26.51
C ALA A 181 -11.96 -13.53 25.25
N SER A 182 -13.19 -14.05 25.30
CA SER A 182 -13.81 -14.80 24.19
C SER A 182 -13.90 -13.99 22.88
N ASP A 183 -13.93 -14.70 21.75
CA ASP A 183 -13.91 -14.16 20.35
C ASP A 183 -12.55 -13.59 19.88
N ASN A 184 -11.46 -14.26 20.31
CA ASN A 184 -10.08 -13.84 20.03
C ASN A 184 -9.53 -14.38 18.69
N TRP A 185 -9.94 -13.77 17.57
CA TRP A 185 -9.51 -14.18 16.24
C TRP A 185 -8.25 -13.45 15.74
N TRP A 186 -7.44 -14.19 14.99
CA TRP A 186 -6.15 -13.79 14.43
C TRP A 186 -6.03 -14.26 12.98
N VAL A 187 -5.34 -13.47 12.18
CA VAL A 187 -4.96 -13.83 10.81
C VAL A 187 -3.46 -14.10 10.74
N VAL A 188 -3.10 -15.28 10.27
CA VAL A 188 -1.73 -15.68 9.96
C VAL A 188 -1.50 -15.47 8.46
N LYS A 189 -0.38 -14.85 8.10
CA LYS A 189 -0.05 -14.51 6.72
C LYS A 189 1.46 -14.45 6.49
N LEU A 190 1.90 -14.79 5.28
CA LEU A 190 3.30 -14.62 4.87
C LEU A 190 3.70 -13.13 4.88
N ALA A 191 4.88 -12.83 5.43
CA ALA A 191 5.42 -11.48 5.53
C ALA A 191 5.52 -10.81 4.14
N GLN A 192 6.03 -11.57 3.16
CA GLN A 192 6.19 -11.18 1.75
C GLN A 192 5.06 -11.70 0.84
N GLY A 193 4.04 -12.34 1.40
CA GLY A 193 2.90 -12.84 0.63
C GLY A 193 2.07 -11.72 0.00
N SER A 194 1.37 -12.02 -1.08
CA SER A 194 0.48 -11.06 -1.75
C SER A 194 -0.79 -11.75 -2.21
N ARG A 195 -1.81 -10.96 -2.55
CA ARG A 195 -3.11 -11.46 -3.05
C ARG A 195 -3.83 -12.41 -2.09
N SER A 196 -3.59 -12.26 -0.79
CA SER A 196 -4.11 -13.16 0.23
C SER A 196 -3.84 -14.65 -0.07
N SER A 197 -2.74 -14.95 -0.77
CA SER A 197 -2.24 -16.31 -0.81
C SER A 197 -1.75 -16.69 0.59
N ASP A 198 -1.98 -17.94 0.98
CA ASP A 198 -1.42 -18.50 2.21
C ASP A 198 -1.81 -17.71 3.46
N VAL A 199 -3.10 -17.40 3.58
CA VAL A 199 -3.70 -16.76 4.75
C VAL A 199 -4.55 -17.77 5.52
N CYS A 200 -4.48 -17.70 6.84
CA CYS A 200 -5.29 -18.53 7.73
C CYS A 200 -5.94 -17.65 8.79
N LEU A 201 -7.26 -17.70 8.89
CA LEU A 201 -8.00 -17.13 10.00
C LEU A 201 -8.11 -18.19 11.10
N THR A 202 -7.79 -17.84 12.35
CA THR A 202 -7.80 -18.80 13.46
C THR A 202 -8.11 -18.15 14.80
N ASN A 203 -8.80 -18.89 15.66
CA ASN A 203 -8.96 -18.59 17.08
C ASN A 203 -8.13 -19.53 17.97
N SER A 204 -7.19 -20.27 17.39
CA SER A 204 -6.36 -21.26 18.08
C SER A 204 -4.90 -20.81 18.07
N PRO A 205 -4.29 -20.55 19.24
CA PRO A 205 -2.90 -20.14 19.31
C PRO A 205 -1.98 -21.27 18.84
N THR A 206 -2.36 -22.53 19.10
CA THR A 206 -1.64 -23.72 18.60
C THR A 206 -1.64 -23.78 17.07
N THR A 207 -2.75 -23.43 16.42
CA THR A 207 -2.82 -23.36 14.95
C THR A 207 -1.89 -22.27 14.41
N ALA A 208 -1.87 -21.10 15.03
CA ALA A 208 -0.97 -20.01 14.63
C ALA A 208 0.51 -20.38 14.80
N VAL A 209 0.89 -21.00 15.93
CA VAL A 209 2.29 -21.39 16.21
C VAL A 209 2.83 -22.41 15.22
N ARG A 210 1.98 -23.25 14.60
CA ARG A 210 2.42 -24.20 13.56
C ARG A 210 3.03 -23.54 12.33
N TYR A 211 2.72 -22.26 12.08
CA TYR A 211 3.31 -21.50 10.98
C TYR A 211 4.73 -20.99 11.30
N ARG A 212 5.17 -21.07 12.56
CA ARG A 212 6.54 -20.73 12.94
C ARG A 212 7.53 -21.68 12.27
N GLY A 213 8.36 -21.14 11.38
CA GLY A 213 9.31 -21.93 10.58
C GLY A 213 8.67 -22.77 9.48
N ALA A 214 7.39 -22.54 9.17
CA ALA A 214 6.75 -23.21 8.05
C ALA A 214 7.38 -22.77 6.72
N PRO A 215 7.39 -23.65 5.69
CA PRO A 215 7.90 -23.30 4.36
C PRO A 215 7.22 -22.05 3.78
N GLY A 216 7.91 -21.35 2.88
CA GLY A 216 7.38 -20.17 2.20
C GLY A 216 7.90 -18.82 2.71
N GLY A 217 8.61 -18.80 3.86
CA GLY A 217 9.35 -17.64 4.35
C GLY A 217 8.95 -17.22 5.76
N ASP A 218 9.10 -15.93 6.06
CA ASP A 218 8.72 -15.35 7.36
C ASP A 218 7.20 -15.22 7.47
N TRP A 219 6.65 -15.51 8.65
CA TRP A 219 5.21 -15.49 8.92
C TRP A 219 4.88 -14.50 10.02
N VAL A 220 3.76 -13.79 9.86
CA VAL A 220 3.23 -12.91 10.89
C VAL A 220 1.86 -13.37 11.33
N VAL A 221 1.56 -13.16 12.60
CA VAL A 221 0.21 -13.30 13.18
C VAL A 221 -0.29 -11.92 13.57
N GLN A 222 -1.47 -11.55 13.10
CA GLN A 222 -2.07 -10.23 13.32
C GLN A 222 -3.47 -10.39 13.89
N LYS A 223 -3.85 -9.52 14.85
CA LYS A 223 -5.19 -9.50 15.40
C LYS A 223 -6.20 -9.25 14.28
N TYR A 224 -7.18 -10.13 14.17
CA TYR A 224 -8.23 -9.99 13.17
C TYR A 224 -9.28 -8.97 13.64
N VAL A 225 -9.59 -8.04 12.74
CA VAL A 225 -10.71 -7.09 12.89
C VAL A 225 -12.00 -7.84 12.54
N HIS A 226 -12.62 -8.43 13.56
CA HIS A 226 -13.79 -9.30 13.45
C HIS A 226 -15.12 -8.52 13.46
N GLN A 227 -15.11 -7.26 13.90
CA GLN A 227 -16.22 -6.31 13.84
C GLN A 227 -15.90 -5.16 12.87
N PRO A 228 -15.72 -5.41 11.56
CA PRO A 228 -15.48 -4.35 10.60
C PRO A 228 -16.77 -3.55 10.36
N VAL A 229 -16.61 -2.29 9.96
CA VAL A 229 -17.69 -1.56 9.27
C VAL A 229 -18.02 -2.33 7.99
N LEU A 230 -19.31 -2.49 7.71
CA LEU A 230 -19.81 -3.20 6.54
C LEU A 230 -20.39 -2.21 5.55
N TYR A 231 -20.18 -2.47 4.27
CA TYR A 231 -20.82 -1.75 3.18
C TYR A 231 -21.84 -2.68 2.54
N GLN A 232 -23.13 -2.36 2.70
CA GLN A 232 -24.24 -3.20 2.21
C GLN A 232 -24.19 -4.67 2.72
N GLY A 233 -23.70 -4.87 3.95
CA GLY A 233 -23.52 -6.19 4.58
C GLY A 233 -22.21 -6.90 4.22
N ARG A 234 -21.37 -6.34 3.34
CA ARG A 234 -20.10 -6.92 2.92
C ARG A 234 -18.92 -6.27 3.61
N LYS A 235 -17.89 -7.06 3.89
CA LYS A 235 -16.60 -6.54 4.36
C LYS A 235 -15.90 -5.80 3.23
N PHE A 236 -15.14 -4.77 3.55
CA PHE A 236 -14.34 -4.05 2.57
C PHE A 236 -12.97 -3.63 3.11
N ASP A 237 -12.10 -3.20 2.20
CA ASP A 237 -10.92 -2.42 2.52
C ASP A 237 -10.84 -1.18 1.62
N LEU A 238 -10.12 -0.15 2.08
CA LEU A 238 -9.86 1.04 1.28
C LEU A 238 -8.48 0.93 0.60
N ARG A 239 -8.45 1.18 -0.71
CA ARG A 239 -7.19 1.38 -1.44
C ARG A 239 -6.88 2.87 -1.52
N VAL A 240 -5.92 3.28 -0.72
CA VAL A 240 -5.31 4.60 -0.76
C VAL A 240 -3.93 4.51 -1.41
N ASN A 241 -3.53 5.54 -2.16
CA ASN A 241 -2.21 5.58 -2.81
C ASN A 241 -1.42 6.74 -2.24
N LEU A 242 -0.22 6.44 -1.73
CA LEU A 242 0.74 7.43 -1.26
C LEU A 242 1.93 7.50 -2.22
N LEU A 243 2.33 8.70 -2.60
CA LEU A 243 3.54 8.97 -3.36
C LEU A 243 4.57 9.63 -2.45
N VAL A 244 5.66 8.94 -2.14
CA VAL A 244 6.77 9.50 -1.37
C VAL A 244 7.88 9.93 -2.33
N ARG A 245 8.21 11.22 -2.36
CA ARG A 245 9.24 11.81 -3.22
C ARG A 245 10.59 11.96 -2.53
N SER A 246 10.59 12.09 -1.21
CA SER A 246 11.80 12.17 -0.42
C SER A 246 11.50 11.77 1.02
N PHE A 247 12.49 11.19 1.70
CA PHE A 247 12.47 10.99 3.15
C PHE A 247 13.33 12.03 3.89
N HIS A 248 14.07 12.89 3.16
CA HIS A 248 14.96 13.88 3.75
C HIS A 248 15.08 15.16 2.90
N PRO A 249 14.21 16.17 3.12
CA PRO A 249 13.06 16.16 4.06
C PRO A 249 11.95 15.20 3.61
N LEU A 250 11.07 14.78 4.53
CA LEU A 250 9.92 13.94 4.16
C LEU A 250 8.97 14.74 3.26
N GLU A 251 8.73 14.22 2.06
CA GLU A 251 7.80 14.78 1.09
C GLU A 251 6.92 13.66 0.54
N ALA A 252 5.66 13.64 0.98
CA ALA A 252 4.69 12.61 0.62
C ALA A 252 3.37 13.25 0.15
N PHE A 253 2.72 12.63 -0.83
CA PHE A 253 1.50 13.10 -1.46
C PHE A 253 0.47 11.98 -1.44
N LEU A 254 -0.63 12.19 -0.72
CA LEU A 254 -1.76 11.27 -0.70
C LEU A 254 -2.64 11.51 -1.91
N TYR A 255 -2.95 10.47 -2.67
CA TYR A 255 -3.91 10.59 -3.75
C TYR A 255 -5.33 10.71 -3.19
N THR A 256 -6.04 11.76 -3.58
CA THR A 256 -7.33 12.14 -3.02
C THR A 256 -8.48 11.21 -3.41
N ASN A 257 -8.34 10.46 -4.51
CA ASN A 257 -9.37 9.56 -5.03
C ASN A 257 -9.05 8.10 -4.69
N TRP A 258 -9.23 7.72 -3.43
CA TRP A 258 -9.21 6.31 -3.02
C TRP A 258 -10.47 5.56 -3.48
N TYR A 259 -10.47 4.24 -3.36
CA TYR A 259 -11.65 3.41 -3.67
C TYR A 259 -11.75 2.23 -2.70
N GLY A 260 -12.98 1.82 -2.41
CA GLY A 260 -13.28 0.63 -1.63
C GLY A 260 -13.22 -0.62 -2.49
N ARG A 261 -12.73 -1.72 -1.91
CA ARG A 261 -12.75 -3.06 -2.49
C ARG A 261 -13.60 -3.95 -1.62
N MET A 262 -14.71 -4.42 -2.17
CA MET A 262 -15.66 -5.25 -1.43
C MET A 262 -15.24 -6.72 -1.46
N ALA A 263 -15.59 -7.42 -0.38
CA ALA A 263 -15.71 -8.86 -0.36
C ALA A 263 -16.81 -9.30 -1.35
N VAL A 264 -16.73 -10.54 -1.82
CA VAL A 264 -17.71 -11.07 -2.77
C VAL A 264 -19.00 -11.41 -2.04
N GLU A 265 -18.89 -11.98 -0.84
CA GLU A 265 -20.02 -12.49 -0.06
C GLU A 265 -20.37 -11.60 1.13
N GLN A 266 -21.59 -11.79 1.66
CA GLN A 266 -22.03 -11.12 2.89
C GLN A 266 -21.17 -11.55 4.07
N TYR A 267 -20.73 -10.57 4.85
CA TYR A 267 -19.86 -10.79 5.99
C TYR A 267 -20.63 -11.48 7.11
N SER A 268 -20.03 -12.54 7.61
CA SER A 268 -20.43 -13.23 8.82
C SER A 268 -19.17 -13.76 9.47
N HIS A 269 -19.16 -13.86 10.79
CA HIS A 269 -17.98 -14.24 11.55
C HIS A 269 -18.31 -15.34 12.56
N GLY A 270 -17.44 -16.34 12.63
CA GLY A 270 -17.58 -17.50 13.52
C GLY A 270 -16.84 -18.71 12.96
N ARG A 271 -16.81 -19.81 13.75
CA ARG A 271 -16.13 -21.06 13.35
C ARG A 271 -16.67 -21.66 12.06
N ALA A 272 -17.97 -21.51 11.80
CA ALA A 272 -18.61 -22.04 10.60
C ALA A 272 -18.14 -21.36 9.31
N THR A 273 -17.63 -20.13 9.38
CA THR A 273 -17.26 -19.33 8.22
C THR A 273 -15.78 -18.99 8.19
N GLU A 274 -14.96 -19.52 9.12
CA GLU A 274 -13.55 -19.14 9.26
C GLU A 274 -12.71 -19.43 8.00
N THR A 275 -13.10 -20.45 7.24
CA THR A 275 -12.48 -20.85 5.98
C THR A 275 -13.09 -20.18 4.75
N ASP A 276 -14.18 -19.41 4.91
CA ASP A 276 -14.88 -18.75 3.81
C ASP A 276 -14.11 -17.52 3.33
N TYR A 277 -13.19 -17.76 2.41
CA TYR A 277 -12.31 -16.73 1.87
C TYR A 277 -13.07 -15.50 1.35
N GLU A 278 -14.19 -15.73 0.65
CA GLU A 278 -14.98 -14.71 -0.04
C GLU A 278 -15.75 -13.76 0.90
N LYS A 279 -15.92 -14.14 2.17
CA LYS A 279 -16.49 -13.29 3.22
C LYS A 279 -15.43 -12.45 3.92
N HIS A 280 -14.25 -13.03 4.13
CA HIS A 280 -13.23 -12.48 5.01
C HIS A 280 -12.14 -11.67 4.29
N PHE A 281 -11.94 -11.90 2.99
CA PHE A 281 -10.90 -11.26 2.17
C PHE A 281 -11.49 -10.53 0.94
N THR A 282 -10.89 -9.38 0.65
CA THR A 282 -11.35 -8.39 -0.33
C THR A 282 -10.43 -8.29 -1.56
N VAL A 283 -9.52 -9.26 -1.70
CA VAL A 283 -8.58 -9.29 -2.82
C VAL A 283 -9.31 -9.68 -4.10
N VAL A 284 -8.91 -9.04 -5.20
CA VAL A 284 -9.34 -9.42 -6.53
C VAL A 284 -8.65 -10.71 -6.94
N SER A 285 -9.40 -11.80 -7.01
CA SER A 285 -8.92 -13.06 -7.56
C SER A 285 -8.81 -12.92 -9.07
N TYR A 286 -7.60 -12.63 -9.55
CA TYR A 286 -7.35 -12.38 -10.98
C TYR A 286 -7.40 -13.64 -11.84
N GLY A 287 -7.48 -14.84 -11.22
CA GLY A 287 -7.44 -16.14 -11.89
C GLY A 287 -8.71 -16.98 -11.76
N GLU A 288 -9.74 -16.51 -11.06
CA GLU A 288 -11.00 -17.24 -10.86
C GLU A 288 -12.10 -16.80 -11.82
N ASP A 289 -13.14 -17.64 -11.85
CA ASP A 289 -14.38 -17.53 -12.62
C ASP A 289 -14.75 -16.07 -12.95
N PRO A 290 -14.83 -15.71 -14.25
CA PRO A 290 -15.29 -14.40 -14.70
C PRO A 290 -16.58 -13.93 -14.04
N ALA A 291 -17.49 -14.84 -13.65
CA ALA A 291 -18.71 -14.51 -12.93
C ALA A 291 -18.43 -13.96 -11.52
N LYS A 292 -17.53 -14.59 -10.75
CA LYS A 292 -17.11 -14.10 -9.42
C LYS A 292 -16.37 -12.78 -9.52
N ARG A 293 -15.52 -12.63 -10.54
CA ARG A 293 -14.83 -11.36 -10.82
C ARG A 293 -15.80 -10.23 -11.17
N ALA A 294 -16.88 -10.53 -11.91
CA ALA A 294 -17.93 -9.57 -12.23
C ALA A 294 -18.76 -9.15 -11.01
N GLN A 295 -18.86 -10.01 -9.99
CA GLN A 295 -19.54 -9.72 -8.72
C GLN A 295 -18.69 -8.89 -7.75
N GLN A 296 -17.38 -8.78 -7.98
CA GLN A 296 -16.52 -8.01 -7.09
C GLN A 296 -16.66 -6.51 -7.34
N LEU A 297 -17.24 -5.85 -6.34
CA LEU A 297 -17.54 -4.42 -6.40
C LEU A 297 -16.31 -3.59 -6.00
N MET A 298 -15.93 -2.66 -6.87
CA MET A 298 -15.03 -1.55 -6.55
C MET A 298 -15.85 -0.28 -6.49
N VAL A 299 -15.93 0.33 -5.31
CA VAL A 299 -16.75 1.53 -5.09
C VAL A 299 -15.83 2.74 -5.03
N ARG A 300 -16.15 3.79 -5.80
CA ARG A 300 -15.36 5.03 -5.77
C ARG A 300 -15.61 5.78 -4.47
N LYS A 301 -14.61 6.54 -4.02
CA LYS A 301 -14.71 7.40 -2.83
C LYS A 301 -16.03 8.18 -2.72
N ALA A 302 -16.40 8.94 -3.75
CA ALA A 302 -17.57 9.82 -3.68
C ALA A 302 -18.88 9.06 -3.41
N GLU A 303 -19.07 7.94 -4.11
CA GLU A 303 -20.23 7.04 -3.93
C GLU A 303 -20.19 6.40 -2.55
N MET A 304 -19.03 5.87 -2.15
CA MET A 304 -18.87 5.20 -0.85
C MET A 304 -19.12 6.14 0.34
N LEU A 305 -18.62 7.38 0.27
CA LEU A 305 -18.83 8.38 1.32
C LEU A 305 -20.31 8.75 1.45
N GLN A 306 -20.99 8.97 0.32
CA GLN A 306 -22.43 9.25 0.30
C GLN A 306 -23.20 8.10 0.94
N ASP A 307 -22.97 6.86 0.49
CA ASP A 307 -23.69 5.69 1.01
C ASP A 307 -23.44 5.46 2.50
N MET A 308 -22.22 5.75 2.98
CA MET A 308 -21.87 5.64 4.40
C MET A 308 -22.57 6.71 5.24
N GLN A 309 -22.66 7.95 4.75
CA GLN A 309 -23.40 9.02 5.42
C GLN A 309 -24.90 8.69 5.49
N GLU A 310 -25.48 8.15 4.41
CA GLU A 310 -26.87 7.68 4.38
C GLU A 310 -27.13 6.53 5.37
N GLN A 311 -26.11 5.70 5.65
CA GLN A 311 -26.14 4.68 6.71
C GLN A 311 -25.92 5.24 8.13
N GLY A 312 -25.75 6.56 8.28
CA GLY A 312 -25.54 7.23 9.56
C GLY A 312 -24.10 7.13 10.10
N LEU A 313 -23.13 6.75 9.26
CA LEU A 313 -21.72 6.73 9.65
C LEU A 313 -21.12 8.14 9.52
N ASN A 314 -20.38 8.57 10.54
CA ASN A 314 -19.58 9.79 10.45
C ASN A 314 -18.30 9.51 9.64
N VAL A 315 -18.17 10.16 8.49
CA VAL A 315 -17.03 10.03 7.58
C VAL A 315 -16.32 11.36 7.31
N ASP A 316 -16.67 12.42 8.03
CA ASP A 316 -16.21 13.78 7.77
C ASP A 316 -14.69 13.90 7.92
N ASP A 317 -14.13 13.18 8.90
CA ASP A 317 -12.68 13.17 9.18
C ASP A 317 -11.94 12.00 8.51
N LEU A 318 -12.60 11.18 7.69
CA LEU A 318 -11.99 9.95 7.16
C LEU A 318 -10.72 10.23 6.34
N ASP A 319 -10.74 11.25 5.47
CA ASP A 319 -9.55 11.62 4.69
C ASP A 319 -8.40 12.12 5.56
N ALA A 320 -8.70 12.88 6.63
CA ALA A 320 -7.71 13.37 7.56
C ALA A 320 -7.08 12.21 8.35
N GLN A 321 -7.89 11.25 8.80
CA GLN A 321 -7.42 10.03 9.46
C GLN A 321 -6.53 9.20 8.53
N LEU A 322 -6.96 8.96 7.28
CA LEU A 322 -6.14 8.27 6.27
C LEU A 322 -4.81 8.99 6.03
N CYS A 323 -4.83 10.33 5.90
CA CYS A 323 -3.63 11.12 5.73
C CYS A 323 -2.66 10.98 6.91
N ASN A 324 -3.17 11.05 8.14
CA ASN A 324 -2.37 10.92 9.36
C ASN A 324 -1.74 9.53 9.48
N MET A 325 -2.49 8.46 9.19
CA MET A 325 -1.98 7.09 9.22
C MET A 325 -0.86 6.89 8.19
N GLU A 326 -1.08 7.34 6.95
CA GLU A 326 -0.09 7.20 5.86
C GLU A 326 1.15 8.08 6.08
N HIS A 327 0.97 9.28 6.65
CA HIS A 327 2.09 10.13 7.08
C HIS A 327 2.91 9.41 8.15
N ALA A 328 2.28 8.89 9.21
CA ALA A 328 2.97 8.17 10.27
C ALA A 328 3.74 6.96 9.73
N ALA A 329 3.12 6.18 8.83
CA ALA A 329 3.78 5.07 8.16
C ALA A 329 5.01 5.52 7.37
N ALA A 330 4.89 6.58 6.56
CA ALA A 330 6.03 7.12 5.81
C ALA A 330 7.13 7.65 6.75
N LEU A 331 6.76 8.41 7.77
CA LEU A 331 7.70 8.95 8.75
C LEU A 331 8.47 7.85 9.48
N SER A 332 7.82 6.72 9.78
CA SER A 332 8.46 5.57 10.43
C SER A 332 9.54 4.90 9.56
N GLY A 333 9.47 5.08 8.24
CA GLY A 333 10.47 4.60 7.29
C GLY A 333 11.69 5.52 7.15
N ARG A 334 11.69 6.70 7.78
CA ARG A 334 12.81 7.65 7.67
C ARG A 334 14.09 7.06 8.32
N PRO A 335 15.25 7.07 7.63
CA PRO A 335 16.52 6.70 8.24
C PRO A 335 16.87 7.64 9.41
N ARG A 336 17.51 7.13 10.46
CA ARG A 336 18.03 7.99 11.53
C ARG A 336 19.13 8.89 10.97
N ASP A 337 19.01 10.19 11.25
CA ASP A 337 20.14 11.11 11.13
C ASP A 337 21.20 10.62 12.15
N ARG A 338 22.35 10.15 11.66
CA ARG A 338 23.47 9.73 12.50
C ARG A 338 24.36 10.91 12.82
#